data_AF-A0A4Q5SDH2-F1
#
_entry.id   AF-A0A4Q5SDH2-F1
#
_cell.length_a   1.000
_cell.length_b   1.000
_cell.length_c   1.000
_cell.angle_alpha   90.00
_cell.angle_beta   90.00
_cell.angle_gamma   90.00
#
_symmetry.space_group_name_H-M   'P 1'
#
loop_
_entity.id
_entity.type
_entity.pdbx_description
1 polymer ?
#
loop_
_entity_poly.entity_id
_entity_poly.type
_entity_poly.pdbx_seq_one_letter_code
_entity_poly.pdbx_strand_id
1 'polypeptide(L)'
;HPARGAAMIARMQADLAAIPPTGAGRVAAFYQRRGFMTGTGTLVDDLMRRTGLVNLATKLGKPPLAQVSIEEMVAAKPDFLIVDSASDTVTDQGTEMLHHPALRDIPRIRLPEAWTVCGGPAYVKAAQSMATQIARQP
;
A
#
# COMPACT_ATOMS: atom_id res chain seq x y z
N HIS A 1 11.80 17.68 25.50
CA HIS A 1 13.06 17.68 24.72
C HIS A 1 12.80 18.11 23.26
N PRO A 2 12.69 19.42 22.97
CA PRO A 2 12.32 19.91 21.63
C PRO A 2 13.39 19.63 20.56
N ALA A 3 14.67 19.78 20.87
CA ALA A 3 15.77 19.55 19.92
C ALA A 3 15.83 18.10 19.38
N ARG A 4 15.53 17.10 20.22
CA ARG A 4 15.50 15.69 19.79
C ARG A 4 14.35 15.41 18.81
N GLY A 5 13.19 16.04 19.02
CA GLY A 5 12.05 15.94 18.12
C GLY A 5 12.35 16.56 16.74
N ALA A 6 12.94 17.76 16.73
CA ALA A 6 13.32 18.42 15.49
C ALA A 6 14.33 17.60 14.67
N ALA A 7 15.35 17.03 15.33
CA ALA A 7 16.32 16.16 14.67
C ALA A 7 15.66 14.90 14.07
N MET A 8 14.70 14.29 14.77
CA MET A 8 13.95 13.13 14.26
C MET A 8 13.11 13.49 13.03
N ILE A 9 12.39 14.62 13.06
CA ILE A 9 11.59 15.09 11.93
C ILE A 9 12.47 15.34 10.70
N ALA A 10 13.60 16.05 10.88
CA ALA A 10 14.53 16.34 9.80
C ALA A 10 15.08 15.04 9.17
N ARG A 11 15.39 14.04 10.00
CA ARG A 11 15.83 12.73 9.51
C ARG A 11 14.74 12.02 8.71
N MET A 12 13.51 12.01 9.21
CA MET A 12 12.37 11.39 8.50
C MET A 12 12.13 12.07 7.15
N GLN A 13 12.17 13.40 7.09
CA GLN A 13 12.01 14.15 5.85
C GLN A 13 13.10 13.83 4.84
N ALA A 14 14.37 13.78 5.29
CA ALA A 14 15.50 13.42 4.43
C ALA A 14 15.37 11.98 3.90
N ASP A 15 15.00 11.02 4.76
CA ASP A 15 14.83 9.63 4.36
C ASP A 15 13.67 9.44 3.38
N LEU A 16 12.57 10.21 3.53
CA LEU A 16 11.44 10.19 2.59
C LEU A 16 11.78 10.84 1.26
N ALA A 17 12.55 11.93 1.25
CA ALA A 17 12.96 12.63 0.03
C ALA A 17 13.93 11.80 -0.82
N ALA A 18 14.68 10.88 -0.20
CA ALA A 18 15.61 9.98 -0.88
C ALA A 18 14.93 8.79 -1.56
N ILE A 19 13.61 8.62 -1.45
CA ILE A 19 12.89 7.47 -2.01
C ILE A 19 12.66 7.68 -3.50
N PRO A 20 13.18 6.80 -4.38
CA PRO A 20 12.95 6.92 -5.81
C PRO A 20 11.50 6.55 -6.18
N PRO A 21 10.89 7.22 -7.17
CA PRO A 21 9.55 6.90 -7.65
C PRO A 21 9.58 5.66 -8.58
N THR A 22 9.78 4.48 -8.01
CA THR A 22 9.93 3.21 -8.77
C THR A 22 8.64 2.67 -9.36
N GLY A 23 7.49 3.24 -9.00
CA GLY A 23 6.16 2.83 -9.44
C GLY A 23 5.85 3.13 -10.90
N ALA A 24 6.47 4.16 -11.48
CA ALA A 24 6.34 4.53 -12.90
C ALA A 24 4.87 4.66 -13.40
N GLY A 25 3.95 5.10 -12.54
CA GLY A 25 2.53 5.27 -12.88
C GLY A 25 1.70 3.99 -12.84
N ARG A 26 2.30 2.85 -12.45
CA ARG A 26 1.59 1.57 -12.24
C ARG A 26 0.52 1.71 -11.18
N VAL A 27 -0.59 0.99 -11.37
CA VAL A 27 -1.77 1.02 -10.53
C VAL A 27 -1.64 0.00 -9.41
N ALA A 28 -1.90 0.43 -8.18
CA ALA A 28 -1.93 -0.45 -7.03
C ALA A 28 -3.27 -0.35 -6.29
N ALA A 29 -3.74 -1.48 -5.76
CA ALA A 29 -4.89 -1.52 -4.87
C ALA A 29 -4.45 -1.99 -3.49
N PHE A 30 -4.67 -1.17 -2.45
CA PHE A 30 -4.48 -1.64 -1.08
C PHE A 30 -5.75 -2.38 -0.65
N TYR A 31 -5.71 -3.70 -0.81
CA TYR A 31 -6.84 -4.60 -0.62
C TYR A 31 -6.69 -5.35 0.69
N GLN A 32 -7.75 -5.32 1.48
CA GLN A 32 -7.79 -5.78 2.85
C GLN A 32 -8.85 -6.87 3.00
N ARG A 33 -8.88 -7.47 4.18
CA ARG A 33 -9.83 -8.52 4.55
C ARG A 33 -11.28 -8.07 4.27
N ARG A 34 -12.14 -9.03 3.89
CA ARG A 34 -13.58 -8.80 3.59
C ARG A 34 -13.86 -7.89 2.38
N GLY A 35 -12.86 -7.69 1.52
CA GLY A 35 -13.03 -6.93 0.28
C GLY A 35 -12.94 -5.42 0.44
N PHE A 36 -12.36 -4.92 1.53
CA PHE A 36 -12.13 -3.49 1.68
C PHE A 36 -10.92 -3.04 0.88
N MET A 37 -11.04 -1.89 0.24
CA MET A 37 -9.95 -1.19 -0.42
C MET A 37 -9.77 0.17 0.23
N THR A 38 -8.53 0.48 0.57
CA THR A 38 -8.16 1.80 1.06
C THR A 38 -7.97 2.75 -0.13
N GLY A 39 -8.71 3.85 -0.10
CA GLY A 39 -8.71 4.88 -1.14
C GLY A 39 -7.89 6.12 -0.81
N THR A 40 -8.26 7.22 -1.48
CA THR A 40 -7.50 8.48 -1.50
C THR A 40 -7.43 9.17 -0.15
N GLY A 41 -6.37 9.95 0.09
CA GLY A 41 -6.24 10.79 1.30
C GLY A 41 -5.84 10.00 2.57
N THR A 42 -5.43 8.75 2.41
CA THR A 42 -4.92 7.91 3.49
C THR A 42 -3.38 7.90 3.49
N LEU A 43 -2.76 7.43 4.57
CA LEU A 43 -1.29 7.29 4.62
C LEU A 43 -0.77 6.35 3.53
N VAL A 44 -1.54 5.31 3.18
CA VAL A 44 -1.15 4.39 2.10
C VAL A 44 -1.28 5.03 0.73
N ASP A 45 -2.28 5.90 0.52
CA ASP A 45 -2.36 6.74 -0.69
C ASP A 45 -1.13 7.63 -0.83
N ASP A 46 -0.66 8.25 0.27
CA ASP A 46 0.57 9.05 0.28
C ASP A 46 1.81 8.18 -0.04
N LEU A 47 1.90 6.96 0.51
CA LEU A 47 2.98 6.03 0.18
C LEU A 47 2.99 5.64 -1.31
N MET A 48 1.82 5.34 -1.87
CA MET A 48 1.68 5.05 -3.30
C MET A 48 2.18 6.23 -4.13
N ARG A 49 1.72 7.45 -3.83
CA ARG A 49 2.15 8.66 -4.56
C ARG A 49 3.65 8.91 -4.46
N ARG A 50 4.24 8.79 -3.26
CA ARG A 50 5.69 8.96 -3.05
C ARG A 50 6.52 7.96 -3.83
N THR A 51 6.04 6.72 -3.94
CA THR A 51 6.72 5.68 -4.71
C THR A 51 6.36 5.71 -6.19
N GLY A 52 5.53 6.65 -6.65
CA GLY A 52 5.15 6.80 -8.06
C GLY A 52 4.07 5.81 -8.54
N LEU A 53 3.34 5.17 -7.62
CA LEU A 53 2.16 4.37 -7.92
C LEU A 53 0.89 5.24 -8.00
N VAL A 54 -0.10 4.73 -8.73
CA VAL A 54 -1.45 5.30 -8.80
C VAL A 54 -2.42 4.43 -7.99
N ASN A 55 -3.14 5.05 -7.04
CA ASN A 55 -4.15 4.34 -6.27
C ASN A 55 -5.35 3.97 -7.16
N LEU A 56 -5.73 2.69 -7.16
CA LEU A 56 -6.87 2.18 -7.91
C LEU A 56 -8.18 2.92 -7.55
N ALA A 57 -8.36 3.31 -6.28
CA ALA A 57 -9.54 4.05 -5.83
C ALA A 57 -9.73 5.35 -6.62
N THR A 58 -8.64 6.04 -6.95
CA THR A 58 -8.67 7.27 -7.78
C THR A 58 -9.20 6.97 -9.18
N LYS A 59 -8.77 5.86 -9.80
CA LYS A 59 -9.23 5.46 -11.13
C LYS A 59 -10.71 5.06 -11.13
N LEU A 60 -11.17 4.43 -10.05
CA LEU A 60 -12.55 3.99 -9.90
C LEU A 60 -13.49 5.07 -9.34
N GLY A 61 -12.98 6.27 -9.00
CA GLY A 61 -13.78 7.33 -8.38
C GLY A 61 -14.36 6.93 -7.02
N LYS A 62 -13.70 6.03 -6.29
CA LYS A 62 -14.18 5.47 -5.02
C LYS A 62 -13.73 6.31 -3.81
N PRO A 63 -14.51 6.31 -2.72
CA PRO A 63 -14.16 7.01 -1.49
C PRO A 63 -12.90 6.44 -0.80
N PRO A 64 -12.37 7.12 0.25
CA PRO A 64 -11.19 6.70 1.01
C PRO A 64 -11.27 5.30 1.64
N LEU A 65 -12.47 4.74 1.79
CA LEU A 65 -12.68 3.35 2.15
C LEU A 65 -13.87 2.85 1.34
N ALA A 66 -13.64 1.82 0.51
CA ALA A 66 -14.67 1.25 -0.33
C ALA A 66 -14.62 -0.26 -0.28
N GLN A 67 -15.78 -0.91 -0.36
CA GLN A 67 -15.84 -2.34 -0.61
C GLN A 67 -15.74 -2.58 -2.12
N VAL A 68 -14.84 -3.47 -2.52
CA VAL A 68 -14.58 -3.86 -3.91
C VAL A 68 -14.70 -5.37 -3.98
N SER A 69 -15.55 -5.87 -4.88
CA SER A 69 -15.69 -7.31 -5.08
C SER A 69 -14.47 -7.89 -5.81
N ILE A 70 -14.30 -9.21 -5.75
CA ILE A 70 -13.23 -9.88 -6.49
C ILE A 70 -13.41 -9.67 -8.00
N GLU A 71 -14.65 -9.70 -8.49
CA GLU A 71 -14.97 -9.46 -9.90
C GLU A 71 -14.55 -8.05 -10.33
N GLU A 72 -14.87 -7.04 -9.51
CA GLU A 72 -14.48 -5.65 -9.78
C GLU A 72 -12.96 -5.47 -9.72
N MET A 73 -12.28 -6.11 -8.77
CA MET A 73 -10.82 -6.11 -8.67
C MET A 73 -10.15 -6.74 -9.90
N VAL A 74 -10.68 -7.87 -10.37
CA VAL A 74 -10.20 -8.58 -11.56
C VAL A 74 -10.48 -7.79 -12.82
N ALA A 75 -11.62 -7.12 -12.92
CA ALA A 75 -11.94 -6.23 -14.04
C ALA A 75 -11.02 -5.00 -14.07
N ALA A 76 -10.67 -4.47 -12.90
CA ALA A 76 -9.80 -3.31 -12.74
C ALA A 76 -8.32 -3.59 -13.10
N LYS A 77 -7.87 -4.85 -12.97
CA LYS A 77 -6.51 -5.33 -13.29
C LYS A 77 -5.40 -4.41 -12.78
N PRO A 78 -5.26 -4.20 -11.45
CA PRO A 78 -4.15 -3.44 -10.93
C PRO A 78 -2.83 -4.18 -11.18
N ASP A 79 -1.74 -3.42 -11.33
CA ASP A 79 -0.38 -3.96 -11.45
C ASP A 79 0.12 -4.55 -10.13
N PHE A 80 -0.41 -4.06 -9.00
CA PHE A 80 -0.05 -4.53 -7.65
C PHE A 80 -1.25 -4.64 -6.72
N LEU A 81 -1.23 -5.68 -5.88
CA LEU A 81 -2.01 -5.73 -4.65
C LEU A 81 -1.11 -5.38 -3.48
N ILE A 82 -1.43 -4.29 -2.78
CA ILE A 82 -0.86 -4.04 -1.46
C ILE A 82 -1.70 -4.82 -0.46
N VAL A 83 -1.06 -5.60 0.40
CA VAL A 83 -1.72 -6.41 1.44
C VAL A 83 -0.96 -6.28 2.75
N ASP A 84 -1.66 -6.53 3.85
CA ASP A 84 -1.00 -6.65 5.15
C ASP A 84 -0.13 -7.89 5.19
N SER A 85 1.12 -7.77 5.64
CA SER A 85 2.02 -8.91 5.81
C SER A 85 1.47 -10.00 6.74
N ALA A 86 0.64 -9.66 7.72
CA ALA A 86 0.00 -10.65 8.59
C ALA A 86 -1.13 -11.43 7.89
N SER A 87 -1.60 -10.97 6.73
CA SER A 87 -2.64 -11.65 5.93
C SER A 87 -2.09 -12.79 5.06
N ASP A 88 -0.78 -13.06 5.12
CA ASP A 88 -0.13 -14.15 4.41
C ASP A 88 -0.61 -15.53 4.88
N THR A 89 -1.04 -15.65 6.13
CA THR A 89 -1.68 -16.86 6.67
C THR A 89 -3.19 -16.73 6.61
N VAL A 90 -3.84 -17.70 5.97
CA VAL A 90 -5.31 -17.81 6.00
C VAL A 90 -5.72 -18.18 7.41
N THR A 91 -6.30 -17.22 8.13
CA THR A 91 -6.77 -17.42 9.51
C THR A 91 -8.29 -17.33 9.60
N ASP A 92 -8.96 -16.80 8.57
CA ASP A 92 -10.42 -16.68 8.50
C ASP A 92 -10.95 -16.40 7.08
N GLN A 93 -12.27 -16.48 6.90
CA GLN A 93 -12.98 -16.19 5.63
C GLN A 93 -12.69 -14.78 5.07
N GLY A 94 -12.33 -13.81 5.92
CA GLY A 94 -11.95 -12.47 5.47
C GLY A 94 -10.60 -12.46 4.75
N THR A 95 -9.67 -13.34 5.13
CA THR A 95 -8.41 -13.56 4.41
C THR A 95 -8.58 -14.41 3.15
N GLU A 96 -9.59 -15.29 3.08
CA GLU A 96 -9.84 -16.14 1.90
C GLU A 96 -10.00 -15.34 0.61
N MET A 97 -10.69 -14.18 0.67
CA MET A 97 -10.82 -13.28 -0.48
C MET A 97 -9.48 -12.76 -1.01
N LEU A 98 -8.48 -12.55 -0.13
CA LEU A 98 -7.14 -12.10 -0.52
C LEU A 98 -6.35 -13.22 -1.22
N HIS A 99 -6.68 -14.47 -0.95
CA HIS A 99 -6.06 -15.66 -1.53
C HIS A 99 -6.87 -16.27 -2.67
N HIS A 100 -7.90 -15.57 -3.14
CA HIS A 100 -8.75 -16.05 -4.22
C HIS A 100 -7.93 -16.33 -5.49
N PRO A 101 -8.16 -17.46 -6.19
CA PRO A 101 -7.37 -17.85 -7.36
C PRO A 101 -7.33 -16.77 -8.46
N ALA A 102 -8.39 -16.00 -8.63
CA ALA A 102 -8.46 -14.92 -9.62
C ALA A 102 -7.49 -13.75 -9.36
N LEU A 103 -6.93 -13.62 -8.15
CA LEU A 103 -5.97 -12.58 -7.78
C LEU A 103 -4.53 -13.10 -7.74
N ARG A 104 -4.32 -14.41 -7.97
CA ARG A 104 -3.03 -15.08 -7.73
C ARG A 104 -1.90 -14.55 -8.61
N ASP A 105 -2.24 -14.09 -9.81
CA ASP A 105 -1.26 -13.64 -10.81
C ASP A 105 -0.93 -12.14 -10.66
N ILE A 106 -1.62 -11.43 -9.75
CA ILE A 106 -1.31 -10.03 -9.43
C ILE A 106 -0.19 -9.99 -8.38
N PRO A 107 0.95 -9.34 -8.66
CA PRO A 107 2.03 -9.27 -7.70
C PRO A 107 1.67 -8.53 -6.42
N ARG A 108 2.23 -8.99 -5.29
CA ARG A 108 1.92 -8.46 -3.96
C ARG A 108 3.03 -7.59 -3.40
N ILE A 109 2.66 -6.42 -2.90
CA ILE A 109 3.48 -5.57 -2.03
C ILE A 109 3.01 -5.81 -0.60
N ARG A 110 3.88 -6.28 0.27
CA ARG A 110 3.53 -6.60 1.66
C ARG A 110 4.01 -5.50 2.59
N LEU A 111 3.10 -4.96 3.37
CA LEU A 111 3.41 -3.96 4.40
C LEU A 111 2.79 -4.40 5.73
N PRO A 112 3.53 -4.36 6.85
CA PRO A 112 2.91 -4.53 8.16
C PRO A 112 1.88 -3.42 8.42
N GLU A 113 0.67 -3.77 8.83
CA GLU A 113 -0.37 -2.79 9.19
C GLU A 113 0.13 -1.76 10.20
N ALA A 114 0.95 -2.18 11.18
CA ALA A 114 1.56 -1.29 12.16
C ALA A 114 2.40 -0.15 11.55
N TRP A 115 2.85 -0.27 10.29
CA TRP A 115 3.62 0.77 9.61
C TRP A 115 2.75 1.72 8.77
N THR A 116 1.48 1.38 8.55
CA THR A 116 0.54 2.15 7.72
C THR A 116 -0.52 2.88 8.54
N VAL A 117 -0.67 2.55 9.83
CA VAL A 117 -1.65 3.16 10.74
C VAL A 117 -1.24 4.56 11.21
N CYS A 118 0.04 4.81 11.48
CA CYS A 118 0.50 6.08 12.02
C CYS A 118 1.65 6.70 11.20
N GLY A 119 1.65 8.03 11.08
CA GLY A 119 2.67 8.80 10.35
C GLY A 119 4.03 8.94 11.07
N GLY A 120 4.39 7.97 11.91
CA GLY A 120 5.63 7.99 12.69
C GLY A 120 6.84 7.44 11.91
N PRO A 121 7.98 7.18 12.56
CA PRO A 121 9.17 6.63 11.91
C PRO A 121 8.94 5.31 11.15
N ALA A 122 7.92 4.55 11.51
CA ALA A 122 7.51 3.34 10.80
C ALA A 122 7.00 3.63 9.38
N TYR A 123 6.43 4.81 9.14
CA TYR A 123 5.99 5.26 7.81
C TYR A 123 7.15 5.32 6.82
N VAL A 124 8.33 5.80 7.26
CA VAL A 124 9.55 5.84 6.44
C VAL A 124 9.97 4.43 6.03
N LYS A 125 9.88 3.46 6.96
CA LYS A 125 10.16 2.05 6.67
C LYS A 125 9.18 1.45 5.66
N ALA A 126 7.89 1.79 5.77
CA ALA A 126 6.89 1.36 4.80
C ALA A 126 7.20 1.90 3.39
N ALA A 127 7.57 3.18 3.28
CA ALA A 127 7.90 3.79 2.00
C ALA A 127 9.14 3.16 1.35
N GLN A 128 10.21 2.92 2.13
CA GLN A 128 11.41 2.25 1.65
C GLN A 128 11.15 0.80 1.24
N SER A 129 10.37 0.06 2.04
CA SER A 129 9.98 -1.31 1.75
C SER A 129 9.14 -1.40 0.46
N MET A 130 8.16 -0.51 0.31
CA MET A 130 7.32 -0.43 -0.88
C MET A 130 8.17 -0.16 -2.13
N ALA A 131 9.03 0.87 -2.11
CA ALA A 131 9.90 1.20 -3.24
C ALA A 131 10.82 0.04 -3.65
N THR A 132 11.36 -0.69 -2.66
CA THR A 132 12.21 -1.86 -2.89
C THR A 132 11.45 -3.01 -3.52
N GLN A 133 10.24 -3.31 -3.04
CA GLN A 133 9.41 -4.39 -3.57
C GLN A 133 8.97 -4.10 -5.01
N ILE A 134 8.58 -2.85 -5.29
CA ILE A 134 8.24 -2.38 -6.63
C ILE A 134 9.42 -2.53 -7.59
N ALA A 135 10.64 -2.20 -7.16
CA ALA A 135 11.84 -2.29 -8.01
C ALA A 135 12.26 -3.74 -8.33
N ARG A 136 11.83 -4.71 -7.52
CA ARG A 136 12.08 -6.15 -7.76
C ARG A 136 11.07 -6.77 -8.73
N GLN A 137 10.00 -6.05 -9.04
CA GLN A 137 8.90 -6.46 -9.90
C GLN A 137 9.06 -5.73 -11.24
N PRO A 138 9.63 -6.39 -12.27
CA PRO A 138 9.92 -5.77 -13.56
C PRO A 138 8.67 -5.23 -14.26
#